data_AF-A0A2E4W721-F1
#
_entry.id   AF-A0A2E4W721-F1
#
_cell.length_a   1.000
_cell.length_b   1.000
_cell.length_c   1.000
_cell.angle_alpha   90.00
_cell.angle_beta   90.00
_cell.angle_gamma   90.00
#
_symmetry.space_group_name_H-M   'P 1'
#
loop_
_entity.id
_entity.type
_entity.pdbx_description
1 polymer ?
#
loop_
_entity_poly.entity_id
_entity_poly.type
_entity_poly.pdbx_seq_one_letter_code
_entity_poly.pdbx_strand_id
1 'polypeptide(L)'
;MPQTKVVNVNRDQYDVYIGRGSIWGNPFRIGVDGTRKEVIDKYRIYLENNEKLLYHLQTLRGKRLGCYCKPKDCHGDVIVNTLNNVLGI
;
A
#
# COMPACT_ATOMS: atom_id res chain seq x y z
N MET A 1 -12.97 -2.92 -15.60
CA MET A 1 -12.88 -3.36 -14.17
C MET A 1 -12.63 -2.13 -13.31
N PRO A 2 -13.15 -2.05 -12.07
CA PRO A 2 -12.85 -0.93 -11.19
C PRO A 2 -11.34 -0.84 -10.91
N GLN A 3 -10.81 0.37 -10.81
CA GLN A 3 -9.40 0.63 -10.54
C GLN A 3 -9.12 0.47 -9.03
N THR A 4 -8.03 -0.21 -8.67
CA THR A 4 -7.55 -0.26 -7.28
C THR A 4 -7.12 1.13 -6.84
N LYS A 5 -7.56 1.57 -5.66
CA LYS A 5 -7.20 2.89 -5.12
C LYS A 5 -7.08 2.87 -3.60
N VAL A 6 -6.29 3.79 -3.05
CA VAL A 6 -6.16 3.98 -1.60
C VAL A 6 -7.20 4.99 -1.12
N VAL A 7 -7.86 4.69 0.00
CA VAL A 7 -8.88 5.54 0.62
C VAL A 7 -8.59 5.74 2.11
N ASN A 8 -9.14 6.81 2.71
CA ASN A 8 -8.96 7.06 4.14
C ASN A 8 -9.99 6.27 4.96
N VAL A 9 -9.55 5.41 5.86
CA VAL A 9 -10.45 4.55 6.65
C VAL A 9 -11.43 5.29 7.57
N ASN A 10 -11.12 6.52 7.96
CA ASN A 10 -12.01 7.34 8.80
C ASN A 10 -13.07 8.10 7.98
N ARG A 11 -12.95 8.11 6.64
CA ARG A 11 -13.79 8.93 5.75
C ARG A 11 -14.53 8.11 4.71
N ASP A 12 -13.93 7.01 4.28
CA ASP A 12 -14.37 6.24 3.14
C ASP A 12 -14.54 4.76 3.52
N GLN A 13 -15.47 4.09 2.84
CA GLN A 13 -15.54 2.63 2.86
C GLN A 13 -14.35 2.02 2.10
N TYR A 14 -13.82 0.91 2.62
CA TYR A 14 -12.72 0.16 2.04
C TYR A 14 -13.05 -1.34 1.96
N ASP A 15 -12.35 -2.06 1.08
CA ASP A 15 -12.52 -3.50 0.91
C ASP A 15 -11.39 -4.28 1.58
N VAL A 16 -10.17 -3.73 1.60
CA VAL A 16 -8.99 -4.35 2.23
C VAL A 16 -8.28 -3.32 3.09
N TYR A 17 -8.11 -3.60 4.38
CA TYR A 17 -7.29 -2.77 5.26
C TYR A 17 -5.81 -3.06 5.02
N ILE A 18 -5.03 -2.01 4.74
CA ILE A 18 -3.59 -2.10 4.45
C ILE A 18 -2.72 -1.37 5.47
N GLY A 19 -3.30 -0.89 6.57
CA GLY A 19 -2.57 -0.20 7.63
C GLY A 19 -1.69 -1.14 8.46
N ARG A 20 -1.03 -0.57 9.48
CA ARG A 20 -0.15 -1.32 10.39
C ARG A 20 -0.93 -2.45 11.08
N GLY A 21 -0.30 -3.61 11.20
CA GLY A 21 -0.91 -4.86 11.69
C GLY A 21 -1.51 -5.75 10.61
N SER A 22 -1.68 -5.25 9.38
CA SER A 22 -2.01 -6.08 8.21
C SER A 22 -0.74 -6.63 7.55
N ILE A 23 -0.89 -7.64 6.68
CA ILE A 23 0.21 -8.15 5.84
C ILE A 23 0.77 -7.07 4.89
N TRP A 24 -0.04 -6.04 4.58
CA TRP A 24 0.30 -4.93 3.69
C TRP A 24 0.85 -3.71 4.44
N GLY A 25 0.92 -3.77 5.77
CA GLY A 25 1.35 -2.64 6.58
C GLY A 25 2.80 -2.26 6.32
N ASN A 26 3.10 -0.96 6.29
CA ASN A 26 4.47 -0.50 6.26
C ASN A 26 5.18 -0.83 7.60
N PRO A 27 6.25 -1.67 7.60
CA PRO A 27 6.97 -1.98 8.83
C PRO A 27 7.71 -0.75 9.38
N PHE A 28 8.17 0.14 8.51
CA PHE A 28 8.88 1.36 8.86
C PHE A 28 7.95 2.44 9.44
N ARG A 29 8.47 3.25 10.36
CA ARG A 29 7.75 4.25 11.16
C ARG A 29 8.32 5.64 10.93
N ILE A 30 7.45 6.60 10.59
CA ILE A 30 7.82 8.01 10.48
C ILE A 30 8.38 8.51 11.81
N GLY A 31 9.50 9.24 11.76
CA GLY A 31 10.19 9.79 12.94
C GLY A 31 11.09 8.81 13.67
N VAL A 32 11.04 7.52 13.32
CA VAL A 32 11.95 6.48 13.87
C VAL A 32 12.86 5.96 12.77
N ASP A 33 12.27 5.52 11.65
CA ASP A 33 12.98 4.96 10.51
C ASP A 33 13.22 6.00 9.39
N GLY A 34 12.79 7.25 9.59
CA GLY A 34 12.96 8.36 8.65
C GLY A 34 11.72 9.25 8.50
N THR A 35 11.81 10.19 7.57
CA THR A 35 10.70 11.02 7.09
C THR A 35 9.63 10.18 6.38
N ARG A 36 8.45 10.77 6.12
CA ARG A 36 7.36 10.10 5.37
C ARG A 36 7.85 9.56 4.02
N LYS A 37 8.60 10.37 3.28
CA LYS A 37 9.13 9.98 1.98
C LYS A 37 10.07 8.79 2.12
N GLU A 38 11.04 8.86 3.04
CA GLU A 38 12.01 7.79 3.25
C GLU A 38 11.37 6.47 3.66
N VAL A 39 10.38 6.49 4.57
CA VAL A 39 9.72 5.23 4.97
C VAL A 39 8.82 4.65 3.89
N ILE A 40 8.29 5.48 2.99
CA ILE A 40 7.57 5.01 1.78
C ILE A 40 8.58 4.45 0.77
N ASP A 41 9.74 5.09 0.61
CA ASP A 41 10.81 4.61 -0.25
C ASP A 41 11.36 3.26 0.22
N LYS A 42 11.58 3.10 1.54
CA LYS A 42 11.92 1.82 2.16
C LYS A 42 10.84 0.76 1.96
N TYR A 43 9.56 1.14 2.06
CA TYR A 43 8.45 0.22 1.84
C TYR A 43 8.41 -0.32 0.41
N ARG A 44 8.73 0.50 -0.59
CA ARG A 44 8.86 0.05 -1.98
C ARG A 44 9.88 -1.06 -2.11
N ILE A 45 11.08 -0.82 -1.61
CA ILE A 45 12.17 -1.82 -1.64
C ILE A 45 11.73 -3.08 -0.89
N TYR A 46 11.09 -2.93 0.27
CA TYR A 46 10.56 -4.06 1.04
C TYR A 46 9.52 -4.88 0.25
N LEU A 47 8.59 -4.23 -0.44
CA LEU A 47 7.58 -4.90 -1.25
C LEU A 47 8.20 -5.63 -2.45
N GLU A 48 9.11 -4.98 -3.16
CA GLU A 48 9.79 -5.51 -4.36
C GLU A 48 10.68 -6.73 -4.04
N ASN A 49 11.22 -6.80 -2.83
CA ASN A 49 12.06 -7.93 -2.38
C ASN A 49 11.28 -8.99 -1.58
N ASN A 50 9.95 -8.89 -1.50
CA ASN A 50 9.12 -9.84 -0.74
C ASN A 50 8.24 -10.67 -1.68
N GLU A 51 8.78 -11.80 -2.15
CA GLU A 51 8.09 -12.72 -3.09
C GLU A 51 6.71 -13.15 -2.59
N LYS A 52 6.55 -13.36 -1.27
CA LYS A 52 5.27 -13.75 -0.68
C LYS A 52 4.23 -12.64 -0.80
N LEU A 53 4.60 -11.38 -0.56
CA LEU A 53 3.69 -10.25 -0.75
C LEU A 53 3.37 -10.03 -2.23
N LEU A 54 4.37 -10.17 -3.12
CA LEU A 54 4.17 -10.08 -4.56
C LEU A 54 3.20 -11.15 -5.06
N TYR A 55 3.30 -12.39 -4.56
CA TYR A 55 2.36 -13.47 -4.87
C TYR A 55 0.91 -13.12 -4.53
N HIS A 56 0.69 -12.46 -3.38
CA HIS A 56 -0.65 -12.03 -2.96
C HIS A 56 -1.13 -10.74 -3.62
N LEU A 57 -0.28 -10.01 -4.34
CA LEU A 57 -0.57 -8.65 -4.83
C LEU A 57 -1.81 -8.63 -5.73
N GLN A 58 -1.98 -9.64 -6.58
CA GLN A 58 -3.13 -9.75 -7.49
C GLN A 58 -4.49 -9.77 -6.78
N THR A 59 -4.55 -10.20 -5.52
CA THR A 59 -5.78 -10.21 -4.72
C THR A 59 -6.36 -8.82 -4.47
N LEU A 60 -5.54 -7.78 -4.65
CA LEU A 60 -5.91 -6.38 -4.46
C LEU A 60 -6.52 -5.72 -5.71
N ARG A 61 -6.59 -6.44 -6.85
CA ARG A 61 -7.14 -5.90 -8.10
C ARG A 61 -8.60 -5.47 -7.93
N GLY A 62 -8.88 -4.22 -8.27
CA GLY A 62 -10.20 -3.59 -8.16
C GLY A 62 -10.68 -3.31 -6.75
N LYS A 63 -9.82 -3.43 -5.73
CA LYS A 63 -10.17 -3.18 -4.32
C LYS A 63 -9.87 -1.75 -3.90
N ARG A 64 -10.67 -1.23 -2.97
CA ARG A 64 -10.38 -0.01 -2.20
C ARG A 64 -9.50 -0.38 -1.01
N LEU A 65 -8.28 0.14 -1.00
CA LEU A 65 -7.27 -0.14 0.03
C LEU A 65 -7.38 0.91 1.14
N GLY A 66 -7.78 0.49 2.33
CA GLY A 66 -7.96 1.36 3.49
C GLY A 66 -6.65 1.65 4.20
N CYS A 67 -6.25 2.92 4.28
CA CYS A 67 -5.15 3.39 5.13
C CYS A 67 -5.50 4.70 5.84
N TYR A 68 -4.88 4.97 6.99
CA TYR A 68 -5.04 6.26 7.69
C TYR A 68 -4.27 7.42 7.05
N CYS A 69 -3.28 7.13 6.18
CA CYS A 69 -2.34 8.15 5.70
C CYS A 69 -2.91 9.14 4.69
N LYS A 70 -3.91 8.73 3.88
CA LYS A 70 -4.53 9.61 2.88
C LYS A 70 -5.20 10.81 3.57
N PRO A 71 -5.18 12.02 2.98
CA PRO A 71 -4.78 12.34 1.61
C PRO A 71 -3.27 12.54 1.39
N LYS A 72 -2.45 12.51 2.45
CA LYS A 72 -0.99 12.60 2.31
C LYS A 72 -0.43 11.33 1.67
N ASP A 73 0.82 11.38 1.19
CA ASP A 73 1.51 10.23 0.59
C ASP A 73 1.40 8.98 1.45
N CYS A 74 1.07 7.86 0.83
CA CYS A 74 0.76 6.61 1.51
C CYS A 74 1.58 5.47 0.92
N HIS A 75 1.97 4.50 1.75
CA HIS A 75 2.59 3.27 1.26
C HIS A 75 1.66 2.46 0.35
N GLY A 76 0.34 2.61 0.52
CA GLY A 76 -0.65 2.04 -0.39
C GLY A 76 -0.53 2.53 -1.83
N ASP A 77 0.03 3.73 -2.05
CA ASP A 77 0.29 4.23 -3.40
C ASP A 77 1.37 3.40 -4.10
N VAL A 78 2.35 2.91 -3.33
CA VAL A 78 3.35 1.96 -3.83
C VAL A 78 2.70 0.64 -4.23
N ILE A 79 1.80 0.10 -3.39
CA ILE A 79 1.07 -1.14 -3.69
C ILE A 79 0.29 -1.01 -5.01
N VAL A 80 -0.44 0.09 -5.20
CA VAL A 80 -1.20 0.36 -6.43
C VAL A 80 -0.27 0.46 -7.64
N ASN A 81 0.85 1.19 -7.51
CA ASN A 81 1.81 1.32 -8.61
C ASN A 81 2.45 -0.02 -8.98
N THR A 82 2.89 -0.81 -8.00
CA THR A 82 3.45 -2.15 -8.25
C THR A 82 2.41 -3.08 -8.88
N LEU A 83 1.15 -3.03 -8.42
CA LEU A 83 0.05 -3.81 -8.98
C LEU A 83 -0.18 -3.49 -10.47
N ASN A 84 -0.19 -2.21 -10.84
CA ASN A 84 -0.37 -1.79 -12.23
C ASN A 84 0.82 -2.21 -13.10
N ASN A 85 2.06 -2.04 -12.59
CA ASN A 85 3.28 -2.43 -13.31
C ASN A 85 3.37 -3.94 -13.56
N VAL A 86 3.00 -4.77 -12.57
CA VAL A 86 3.03 -6.24 -12.69
C VAL A 86 1.94 -6.76 -13.63
N LEU A 87 0.81 -6.06 -13.70
CA LEU A 87 -0.37 -6.54 -14.42
C LEU A 87 -0.60 -5.88 -15.79
N GLY A 88 0.22 -4.88 -16.16
CA GLY A 88 0.14 -4.21 -17.45
C GLY A 88 -1.22 -3.54 -17.72
N ILE A 89 -1.87 -3.03 -16.67
CA ILE A 89 -3.17 -2.34 -16.73
C ILE A 89 -3.05 -0.85 -16.43
#